data_AF-A0A167IPX6-F1
#
_entry.id   AF-A0A167IPX6-F1
#
_cell.length_a   1.000
_cell.length_b   1.000
_cell.length_c   1.000
_cell.angle_alpha   90.00
_cell.angle_beta   90.00
_cell.angle_gamma   90.00
#
_symmetry.space_group_name_H-M   'P 1'
#
loop_
_entity.id
_entity.type
_entity.pdbx_description
1 polymer ?
#
loop_
_entity_poly.entity_id
_entity_poly.type
_entity_poly.pdbx_seq_one_letter_code
_entity_poly.pdbx_strand_id
1 'polypeptide(L)'
;MDERAYRYTHGEARRPGTRDWRKSMSDNVALALIVYTGLQIFVTVKALEKGMPSLLPYLLLVVLVVAIIPACRWFERRWKDIDDAHAADPALSGDYRRDQGPLWTMAIGLPFAIAYGCKAIL
;
A
#
# COMPACT_ATOMS: atom_id res chain seq x y z
N MET A 1 34.39 4.96 19.45
CA MET A 1 33.45 5.15 18.32
C MET A 1 32.15 5.68 18.92
N ASP A 2 31.81 6.93 18.62
CA ASP A 2 30.68 7.65 19.21
C ASP A 2 29.33 7.18 18.62
N GLU A 3 28.43 6.68 19.47
CA GLU A 3 27.03 6.35 19.10
C GLU A 3 26.27 7.55 18.52
N ARG A 4 26.72 8.78 18.83
CA ARG A 4 26.18 10.03 18.27
C ARG A 4 26.48 10.20 16.78
N ALA A 5 27.63 9.70 16.31
CA ALA A 5 28.00 9.77 14.90
C ALA A 5 27.22 8.74 14.06
N TYR A 6 26.91 7.57 14.63
CA TYR A 6 26.04 6.57 13.99
C TYR A 6 24.59 7.05 13.89
N ARG A 7 24.10 7.79 14.90
CA ARG A 7 22.79 8.46 14.84
C ARG A 7 22.73 9.60 13.80
N TYR A 8 23.86 10.18 13.42
CA TYR A 8 23.92 11.22 12.39
C TYR A 8 23.96 10.65 10.96
N THR A 9 24.52 9.45 10.77
CA THR A 9 24.57 8.81 9.45
C THR A 9 23.31 8.02 9.13
N HIS A 10 22.54 7.56 10.13
CA HIS A 10 21.26 6.86 9.95
C HIS A 10 20.03 7.68 10.36
N GLY A 11 20.22 8.86 10.94
CA GLY A 11 19.16 9.85 11.08
C GLY A 11 19.09 10.67 9.81
N GLU A 12 18.41 10.16 8.77
CA GLU A 12 18.07 10.96 7.60
C GLU A 12 17.38 12.25 8.09
N ALA A 13 18.14 13.34 8.06
CA ALA A 13 17.64 14.67 8.29
C ALA A 13 16.46 14.88 7.35
N ARG A 14 15.24 14.91 7.91
CA ARG A 14 14.01 15.28 7.22
C ARG A 14 14.20 16.71 6.72
N ARG A 15 14.77 16.90 5.53
CA ARG A 15 14.93 18.20 4.89
C ARG A 15 13.52 18.78 4.66
N PRO A 16 13.08 19.83 5.38
CA PRO A 16 11.69 20.28 5.35
C PRO A 16 11.31 21.10 4.10
N GLY A 17 11.88 20.82 2.93
CA GLY A 17 11.82 21.74 1.79
C GLY A 17 11.68 21.13 0.39
N THR A 18 12.02 19.86 0.19
CA THR A 18 11.94 19.22 -1.14
C THR A 18 10.90 18.11 -1.10
N ARG A 19 9.76 18.33 -1.75
CA ARG A 19 8.65 17.39 -1.84
C ARG A 19 9.08 16.20 -2.70
N ASP A 20 9.56 15.13 -2.07
CA ASP A 20 9.99 13.92 -2.78
C ASP A 20 8.78 13.03 -3.08
N TRP A 21 8.40 12.98 -4.35
CA TRP A 21 7.26 12.19 -4.81
C TRP A 21 7.47 10.68 -4.64
N ARG A 22 8.72 10.17 -4.67
CA ARG A 22 9.01 8.75 -4.43
C ARG A 22 8.61 8.36 -3.01
N LYS A 23 9.04 9.18 -2.04
CA LYS A 23 8.73 8.98 -0.62
C LYS A 23 7.22 9.10 -0.36
N SER A 24 6.57 10.11 -0.93
CA SER A 24 5.12 10.29 -0.83
C SER A 24 4.35 9.08 -1.40
N MET A 25 4.82 8.47 -2.49
CA MET A 25 4.14 7.31 -3.06
C MET A 25 4.30 6.06 -2.21
N SER A 26 5.51 5.82 -1.68
CA SER A 26 5.75 4.73 -0.73
C SER A 26 4.87 4.87 0.53
N ASP A 27 4.77 6.09 1.07
CA ASP A 27 3.92 6.38 2.24
C ASP A 27 2.44 6.11 1.93
N ASN A 28 1.98 6.44 0.71
CA ASN A 28 0.62 6.16 0.27
C ASN A 28 0.35 4.65 0.11
N VAL A 29 1.32 3.87 -0.37
CA VAL A 29 1.23 2.40 -0.43
C VAL A 29 1.17 1.81 0.96
N ALA A 30 2.06 2.25 1.85
CA ALA A 30 2.04 1.82 3.24
C ALA A 30 0.69 2.12 3.91
N LEU A 31 0.15 3.32 3.67
CA LEU A 31 -1.18 3.70 4.16
C LEU A 31 -2.29 2.80 3.59
N ALA A 32 -2.27 2.52 2.29
CA ALA A 32 -3.23 1.64 1.64
C ALA A 32 -3.18 0.21 2.21
N LEU A 33 -1.98 -0.30 2.53
CA LEU A 33 -1.81 -1.61 3.17
C LEU A 33 -2.36 -1.64 4.60
N ILE A 34 -2.15 -0.57 5.36
CA ILE A 34 -2.72 -0.43 6.72
C ILE A 34 -4.24 -0.42 6.64
N VAL A 35 -4.82 0.39 5.73
CA VAL A 35 -6.28 0.46 5.54
C VAL A 35 -6.84 -0.87 5.07
N TYR A 36 -6.22 -1.51 4.07
CA TYR A 36 -6.59 -2.86 3.63
C TYR A 36 -6.59 -3.82 4.80
N THR A 37 -5.53 -3.87 5.59
CA THR A 37 -5.39 -4.83 6.69
C THR A 37 -6.42 -4.57 7.78
N GLY A 38 -6.62 -3.32 8.18
CA GLY A 38 -7.63 -2.95 9.18
C GLY A 38 -9.05 -3.31 8.72
N LEU A 39 -9.38 -2.97 7.48
CA LEU A 39 -10.67 -3.32 6.88
C LEU A 39 -10.84 -4.83 6.76
N GLN A 40 -9.79 -5.52 6.31
CA GLN A 40 -9.78 -6.96 6.11
C GLN A 40 -10.02 -7.70 7.42
N ILE A 41 -9.36 -7.30 8.50
CA ILE A 41 -9.59 -7.88 9.84
C ILE A 41 -11.05 -7.68 10.24
N PHE A 42 -11.57 -6.45 10.17
CA PHE A 42 -12.93 -6.15 10.61
C PHE A 42 -13.98 -6.95 9.84
N VAL A 43 -13.86 -6.99 8.51
CA VAL A 43 -14.74 -7.74 7.62
C VAL A 43 -14.65 -9.24 7.90
N THR A 44 -13.43 -9.77 8.07
CA THR A 44 -13.21 -11.21 8.29
C THR A 44 -13.74 -11.65 9.66
N VAL A 45 -13.50 -10.86 10.72
CA VAL A 45 -14.04 -11.13 12.06
C VAL A 45 -15.57 -11.12 12.04
N LYS A 46 -16.19 -10.10 11.44
CA LYS A 46 -17.65 -10.01 11.29
C LYS A 46 -18.25 -11.16 10.49
N ALA A 47 -17.48 -11.72 9.56
CA ALA A 47 -17.94 -12.81 8.73
C ALA A 47 -17.74 -14.18 9.40
N LEU A 48 -16.67 -14.37 10.17
CA LEU A 48 -16.47 -15.54 11.03
C LEU A 48 -17.55 -15.64 12.11
N GLU A 49 -17.93 -14.52 12.73
CA GLU A 49 -19.08 -14.46 13.67
C GLU A 49 -20.40 -14.94 13.04
N LYS A 50 -20.54 -14.83 11.72
CA LYS A 50 -21.72 -15.25 10.95
C LYS A 50 -21.60 -16.68 10.40
N GLY A 51 -20.58 -17.44 10.80
CA GLY A 51 -20.39 -18.83 10.39
C GLY A 51 -19.72 -19.02 9.02
N MET A 52 -18.94 -18.04 8.54
CA MET A 52 -18.17 -18.25 7.31
C MET A 52 -17.19 -19.43 7.42
N PRO A 53 -16.92 -20.14 6.30
CA PRO A 53 -15.99 -21.26 6.27
C PRO A 53 -14.55 -20.82 6.58
N SER A 54 -13.86 -21.63 7.39
CA SER A 54 -12.51 -21.41 7.92
C SER A 54 -11.39 -21.31 6.87
N LEU A 55 -11.70 -21.54 5.59
CA LEU A 55 -10.75 -21.46 4.47
C LEU A 55 -10.49 -20.02 4.00
N LEU A 56 -11.43 -19.10 4.24
CA LEU A 56 -11.39 -17.73 3.72
C LEU A 56 -10.17 -16.89 4.17
N PRO A 57 -9.68 -16.97 5.42
CA PRO A 57 -8.46 -16.27 5.82
C PRO A 57 -7.23 -16.67 4.99
N TYR A 58 -7.16 -17.93 4.54
CA TYR A 58 -6.05 -18.41 3.72
C TYR A 58 -6.14 -17.88 2.29
N LEU A 59 -7.34 -17.82 1.70
CA LEU A 59 -7.54 -17.21 0.38
C LEU A 59 -7.20 -15.71 0.39
N LEU A 60 -7.55 -15.01 1.48
CA LEU A 60 -7.14 -13.63 1.73
C LEU A 60 -5.64 -13.42 1.69
N LEU A 61 -4.87 -14.33 2.28
CA LEU A 61 -3.40 -14.27 2.25
C LEU A 61 -2.87 -14.43 0.82
N VAL A 62 -3.44 -15.36 0.04
CA VAL A 62 -3.09 -15.52 -1.38
C VAL A 62 -3.39 -14.23 -2.15
N VAL A 63 -4.58 -13.66 -1.94
CA VAL A 63 -5.00 -12.43 -2.60
C VAL A 63 -4.11 -11.24 -2.21
N LEU A 64 -3.74 -11.14 -0.93
CA LEU A 64 -2.81 -10.13 -0.43
C LEU A 64 -1.46 -10.22 -1.15
N VAL A 65 -0.91 -11.42 -1.30
CA VAL A 65 0.38 -11.65 -1.98
C VAL A 65 0.27 -11.31 -3.48
N VAL A 66 -0.80 -11.76 -4.13
CA VAL A 66 -1.08 -11.47 -5.55
C VAL A 66 -1.29 -9.97 -5.79
N ALA A 67 -1.75 -9.20 -4.80
CA ALA A 67 -1.89 -7.74 -4.91
C ALA A 67 -0.61 -6.98 -4.58
N ILE A 68 0.13 -7.38 -3.54
CA ILE A 68 1.36 -6.70 -3.10
C ILE A 68 2.48 -6.82 -4.14
N ILE A 69 2.69 -8.00 -4.72
CA ILE A 69 3.81 -8.22 -5.66
C ILE A 69 3.69 -7.32 -6.91
N PRO A 70 2.54 -7.23 -7.61
CA PRO A 70 2.36 -6.30 -8.72
C PRO A 70 2.49 -4.85 -8.29
N ALA A 71 1.95 -4.47 -7.13
CA ALA A 71 2.11 -3.13 -6.60
C ALA A 71 3.60 -2.79 -6.45
N CYS A 72 4.37 -3.61 -5.74
CA CYS A 72 5.81 -3.41 -5.57
C CYS A 72 6.55 -3.34 -6.92
N ARG A 73 6.26 -4.24 -7.87
CA ARG A 73 6.93 -4.25 -9.19
C ARG A 73 6.56 -3.03 -10.03
N TRP A 74 5.32 -2.56 -9.94
CA TRP A 74 4.86 -1.40 -10.68
C TRP A 74 5.41 -0.09 -10.10
N PHE A 75 5.46 0.03 -8.77
CA PHE A 75 6.14 1.12 -8.09
C PHE A 75 7.62 1.18 -8.43
N GLU A 76 8.30 0.02 -8.38
CA GLU A 76 9.70 -0.08 -8.76
C GLU A 76 9.86 0.36 -10.23
N ARG A 77 9.07 -0.16 -11.17
CA ARG A 77 9.22 0.21 -12.59
C ARG A 77 8.95 1.68 -12.89
N ARG A 78 8.01 2.32 -12.17
CA ARG A 78 7.55 3.66 -12.52
C ARG A 78 8.33 4.77 -11.82
N TRP A 79 8.78 4.54 -10.59
CA TRP A 79 9.41 5.58 -9.77
C TRP A 79 10.93 5.42 -9.60
N LYS A 80 11.51 4.30 -10.05
CA LYS A 80 12.97 4.05 -10.03
C LYS A 80 13.75 4.86 -11.06
N ASP A 81 13.14 5.21 -12.19
CA ASP A 81 13.80 5.97 -13.26
C ASP A 81 13.64 7.49 -13.12
N ILE A 82 13.02 7.98 -12.04
CA ILE A 82 12.86 9.42 -11.80
C ILE A 82 14.15 9.96 -11.20
N ASP A 83 14.87 10.76 -11.99
CA ASP A 83 16.12 11.42 -11.63
C ASP A 83 15.97 12.31 -10.37
N ASP A 84 17.00 12.40 -9.53
CA ASP A 84 16.96 13.13 -8.23
C ASP A 84 16.59 14.61 -8.40
N ALA A 85 16.89 15.20 -9.56
CA ALA A 85 16.55 16.58 -9.90
C ALA A 85 15.04 16.79 -10.18
N HIS A 86 14.32 15.75 -10.61
CA HIS A 86 12.90 15.82 -10.98
C HIS A 86 11.97 15.26 -9.90
N ALA A 87 12.53 14.75 -8.80
CA ALA A 87 11.79 14.16 -7.68
C ALA A 87 10.82 15.14 -6.99
N ALA A 88 10.94 16.45 -7.25
CA ALA A 88 10.06 17.51 -6.72
C ALA A 88 9.27 18.28 -7.80
N ASP A 89 9.30 17.83 -9.06
CA ASP A 89 8.61 18.52 -10.16
C ASP A 89 7.07 18.46 -9.98
N PRO A 90 6.36 19.60 -9.93
CA PRO A 90 4.91 19.65 -9.84
C PRO A 90 4.18 18.96 -11.00
N ALA A 91 4.82 18.79 -12.16
CA ALA A 91 4.23 18.17 -13.34
C ALA A 91 3.88 16.68 -13.12
N LEU A 92 4.59 15.97 -12.24
CA LEU A 92 4.32 14.56 -11.91
C LEU A 92 3.08 14.37 -11.02
N SER A 93 2.48 15.44 -10.50
CA SER A 93 1.30 15.36 -9.63
C SER A 93 0.06 14.72 -10.30
N GLY A 94 -0.10 14.90 -11.62
CA GLY A 94 -1.20 14.30 -12.38
C GLY A 94 -1.05 12.78 -12.50
N ASP A 95 0.16 12.31 -12.76
CA ASP A 95 0.49 10.89 -12.88
C ASP A 95 0.47 10.20 -11.53
N TYR A 96 0.94 10.88 -10.47
CA TYR A 96 0.78 10.43 -9.09
C TYR A 96 -0.69 10.14 -8.77
N ARG A 97 -1.63 11.04 -9.08
CA ARG A 97 -3.06 10.86 -8.81
C ARG A 97 -3.69 9.71 -9.60
N ARG A 98 -3.28 9.52 -10.86
CA ARG A 98 -3.73 8.37 -11.67
C ARG A 98 -3.32 7.04 -11.06
N ASP A 99 -2.22 7.05 -10.32
CA ASP A 99 -1.66 5.85 -9.71
C ASP A 99 -2.30 5.50 -8.37
N GLN A 100 -2.79 6.50 -7.64
CA GLN A 100 -3.52 6.29 -6.40
C GLN A 100 -4.87 5.60 -6.66
N GLY A 101 -5.55 5.92 -7.76
CA GLY A 101 -6.88 5.40 -8.07
C GLY A 101 -6.95 3.85 -8.04
N PRO A 102 -6.21 3.15 -8.90
CA PRO A 102 -6.19 1.68 -8.95
C PRO A 102 -5.74 1.05 -7.63
N LEU A 103 -4.73 1.64 -6.97
CA LEU A 103 -4.22 1.17 -5.68
C LEU A 103 -5.31 1.17 -4.61
N TRP A 104 -6.02 2.29 -4.47
CA TRP A 104 -7.09 2.44 -3.49
C TRP A 104 -8.33 1.63 -3.85
N THR A 105 -8.66 1.51 -5.15
CA THR A 105 -9.73 0.62 -5.61
C THR A 105 -9.43 -0.84 -5.27
N MET A 106 -8.20 -1.31 -5.40
CA MET A 106 -7.81 -2.65 -4.97
C MET A 106 -7.82 -2.78 -3.44
N ALA A 107 -7.19 -1.83 -2.72
CA ALA A 107 -7.10 -1.89 -1.26
C ALA A 107 -8.48 -1.91 -0.56
N ILE A 108 -9.46 -1.20 -1.11
CA ILE A 108 -10.82 -1.14 -0.56
C ILE A 108 -11.72 -2.19 -1.20
N GLY A 109 -11.69 -2.31 -2.53
CA GLY A 109 -12.62 -3.14 -3.28
C GLY A 109 -12.39 -4.63 -3.09
N LEU A 110 -11.14 -5.06 -2.90
CA LEU A 110 -10.77 -6.47 -2.78
C LEU A 110 -11.30 -7.12 -1.47
N PRO A 111 -11.15 -6.51 -0.27
CA PRO A 111 -11.78 -7.01 0.95
C PRO A 111 -13.30 -7.20 0.84
N PHE A 112 -13.99 -6.22 0.23
CA PHE A 112 -15.43 -6.27 0.07
C PHE A 112 -15.88 -7.24 -1.01
N ALA A 113 -15.19 -7.29 -2.16
CA ALA A 113 -15.49 -8.23 -3.24
C ALA A 113 -15.43 -9.68 -2.74
N ILE A 114 -14.47 -10.00 -1.87
CA ILE A 114 -14.35 -11.33 -1.27
C ILE A 114 -15.50 -11.58 -0.29
N ALA A 115 -15.77 -10.62 0.61
CA ALA A 115 -16.81 -10.77 1.61
C ALA A 115 -18.23 -10.88 1.02
N TYR A 116 -18.54 -10.09 -0.01
CA TYR A 116 -19.84 -10.09 -0.66
C TYR A 116 -19.95 -11.17 -1.74
N GLY A 117 -18.87 -11.45 -2.49
CA GLY A 117 -18.84 -12.54 -3.46
C GLY A 117 -19.11 -13.90 -2.82
N CYS A 118 -18.69 -14.10 -1.56
CA CYS A 118 -18.97 -15.32 -0.82
C CYS A 118 -20.47 -15.48 -0.49
N LYS A 119 -21.17 -14.40 -0.14
CA LYS A 119 -22.63 -14.39 0.09
C LYS A 119 -23.45 -14.66 -1.18
N ALA A 120 -22.87 -14.47 -2.36
CA ALA A 120 -23.55 -14.74 -3.63
C ALA A 120 -23.42 -16.21 -4.09
N ILE A 121 -22.48 -16.97 -3.52
CA ILE A 121 -22.16 -18.35 -3.91
C ILE A 121 -22.65 -19.38 -2.86
N LEU A 122 -22.72 -18.98 -1.58
CA LEU A 122 -23.32 -19.74 -0.47
C LEU A 122 -24.78 -19.34 -0.24
#